data_AF-A0A0H2S7C7-F1
#
_entry.id   AF-A0A0H2S7C7-F1
#
_cell.length_a   1.000
_cell.length_b   1.000
_cell.length_c   1.000
_cell.angle_alpha   90.00
_cell.angle_beta   90.00
_cell.angle_gamma   90.00
#
_symmetry.space_group_name_H-M   'P 1'
#
loop_
_entity.id
_entity.type
_entity.pdbx_description
1 polymer ?
#
loop_
_entity_poly.entity_id
_entity_poly.type
_entity_poly.pdbx_seq_one_letter_code
_entity_poly.pdbx_strand_id
1 'polypeptide(L)'
;MRVTLLTVALAFAHRAFATNDWTKACLGGSCSFDVEASRTSMGGSMQISGSQTSISDITPAAGWQILNCTDSTNSQTIRLVCTDESLGCQHIFQNGAKDTIVRLPQGCGNGPFVRVANHSISDDQSLPVDVTSKLMRRDGTTPQVHTLQIDDNFAQGSGQHGNVSFEIHAQGDFRVSGGSKQRKRQNGSGFGILNVNIPSQPVVPFNLNSTCPAADDTTQTQFMFGSVSLERAEFNTTIMLTSTGTVSPPNINSLSFSAPSDAIFMLASNFEASLQGSADGSFALGNEEFPTFSVAGVLDVAPAFSATGTASASALLLTNFIPETVFDISLINLQFTYPSNEPPAVANIPVPGLSFDLSALPVENSNTEFTVGAVLTLGVEVEAFLASDVVNLNTVYSFQSVISLDSTPTDDNNENAVLRRFQCT
;
A
#
# COMPACT_ATOMS: atom_id res chain seq x y z
N MET A 1 15.25 37.26 -41.42
CA MET A 1 15.44 36.28 -40.33
C MET A 1 14.27 36.44 -39.37
N ARG A 2 13.22 35.62 -39.52
CA ARG A 2 12.01 35.67 -38.67
C ARG A 2 12.08 34.47 -37.74
N VAL A 3 12.15 34.74 -36.43
CA VAL A 3 12.11 33.72 -35.38
C VAL A 3 10.65 33.61 -34.92
N THR A 4 10.03 32.49 -35.20
CA THR A 4 8.67 32.15 -34.77
C THR A 4 8.76 31.56 -33.36
N LEU A 5 8.21 32.29 -32.37
CA LEU A 5 8.05 31.83 -30.99
C LEU A 5 6.87 30.83 -30.96
N LEU A 6 7.13 29.57 -30.61
CA LEU A 6 6.12 28.54 -30.43
C LEU A 6 5.60 28.62 -28.98
N THR A 7 4.37 29.08 -28.79
CA THR A 7 3.65 29.07 -27.52
C THR A 7 3.12 27.65 -27.24
N VAL A 8 3.81 26.91 -26.37
CA VAL A 8 3.27 25.70 -25.74
C VAL A 8 2.39 26.13 -24.58
N ALA A 9 1.09 26.27 -24.84
CA ALA A 9 0.08 26.41 -23.79
C ALA A 9 -0.17 25.02 -23.19
N LEU A 10 0.52 24.69 -22.09
CA LEU A 10 0.19 23.56 -21.23
C LEU A 10 -1.23 23.80 -20.67
N ALA A 11 -2.21 23.12 -21.23
CA ALA A 11 -3.52 22.98 -20.61
C ALA A 11 -3.37 22.08 -19.37
N PHE A 12 -3.02 22.67 -18.23
CA PHE A 12 -3.39 22.11 -16.94
C PHE A 12 -4.92 22.18 -16.85
N ALA A 13 -5.59 21.20 -17.47
CA ALA A 13 -6.96 20.90 -17.13
C ALA A 13 -6.93 20.49 -15.65
N HIS A 14 -7.30 21.42 -14.77
CA HIS A 14 -7.73 21.08 -13.43
C HIS A 14 -8.86 20.07 -13.59
N ARG A 15 -8.53 18.78 -13.46
CA ARG A 15 -9.52 17.76 -13.15
C ARG A 15 -10.07 18.16 -11.79
N ALA A 16 -11.17 18.91 -11.79
CA ALA A 16 -11.96 19.08 -10.60
C ALA A 16 -12.32 17.65 -10.17
N PHE A 17 -11.76 17.20 -9.05
CA PHE A 17 -12.22 15.98 -8.40
C PHE A 17 -13.73 16.15 -8.22
N ALA A 18 -14.50 15.30 -8.91
CA ALA A 18 -15.94 15.41 -8.93
C ALA A 18 -16.47 15.03 -7.55
N THR A 19 -16.62 16.02 -6.65
CA THR A 19 -17.31 15.83 -5.39
C THR A 19 -18.66 15.21 -5.67
N ASN A 20 -18.91 14.03 -5.14
CA ASN A 20 -20.15 13.31 -5.26
C ASN A 20 -21.31 14.18 -4.73
N ASP A 21 -22.06 14.76 -5.66
CA ASP A 21 -23.25 15.56 -5.34
C ASP A 21 -24.42 14.59 -5.13
N TRP A 22 -24.57 14.13 -3.88
CA TRP A 22 -25.68 13.27 -3.47
C TRP A 22 -27.06 13.92 -3.64
N THR A 23 -27.14 15.21 -3.99
CA THR A 23 -28.42 15.88 -4.29
C THR A 23 -28.84 15.75 -5.75
N LYS A 24 -27.96 15.25 -6.63
CA LYS A 24 -28.25 15.07 -8.06
C LYS A 24 -28.20 13.60 -8.43
N ALA A 25 -29.25 13.15 -9.10
CA ALA A 25 -29.31 11.82 -9.67
C ALA A 25 -28.30 11.63 -10.80
N CYS A 26 -27.65 10.47 -10.86
CA CYS A 26 -26.77 10.12 -11.97
C CYS A 26 -27.49 9.32 -13.06
N LEU A 27 -28.27 10.03 -13.89
CA LEU A 27 -29.06 9.46 -14.99
C LEU A 27 -28.39 9.64 -16.37
N GLY A 28 -27.21 10.27 -16.41
CA GLY A 28 -26.52 10.61 -17.66
C GLY A 28 -25.56 9.53 -18.18
N GLY A 29 -25.56 8.33 -17.60
CA GLY A 29 -24.53 7.32 -17.87
C GLY A 29 -23.18 7.60 -17.19
N SER A 30 -23.16 8.41 -16.11
CA SER A 30 -21.96 8.63 -15.30
C SER A 30 -22.32 8.93 -13.85
N CYS A 31 -21.72 8.22 -12.90
CA CYS A 31 -21.84 8.48 -11.46
C CYS A 31 -20.44 8.59 -10.83
N SER A 32 -20.29 9.38 -9.77
CA SER A 32 -19.09 9.40 -8.93
C SER A 32 -19.42 8.98 -7.50
N PHE A 33 -18.39 8.50 -6.81
CA PHE A 33 -18.40 8.15 -5.41
C PHE A 33 -17.07 8.55 -4.78
N ASP A 34 -17.13 9.12 -3.58
CA ASP A 34 -15.94 9.55 -2.84
C ASP A 34 -15.77 8.68 -1.60
N VAL A 35 -14.54 8.22 -1.37
CA VAL A 35 -14.11 7.54 -0.16
C VAL A 35 -13.46 8.57 0.76
N GLU A 36 -14.03 8.76 1.95
CA GLU A 36 -13.44 9.64 2.95
C GLU A 36 -12.15 9.03 3.51
N ALA A 37 -11.08 9.83 3.55
CA ALA A 37 -9.83 9.44 4.20
C ALA A 37 -10.03 9.29 5.72
N SER A 38 -9.40 8.27 6.30
CA SER A 38 -9.36 8.06 7.75
C SER A 38 -7.92 7.79 8.21
N ARG A 39 -7.75 7.39 9.47
CA ARG A 39 -6.43 6.98 9.98
C ARG A 39 -5.95 5.65 9.39
N THR A 40 -6.87 4.82 8.94
CA THR A 40 -6.60 3.47 8.43
C THR A 40 -7.06 3.30 6.98
N SER A 41 -7.59 4.36 6.35
CA SER A 41 -8.03 4.31 4.95
C SER A 41 -7.56 5.54 4.16
N MET A 42 -7.17 5.31 2.91
CA MET A 42 -6.88 6.36 1.94
C MET A 42 -8.17 7.07 1.52
N GLY A 43 -8.06 8.35 1.20
CA GLY A 43 -9.14 9.08 0.54
C GLY A 43 -9.06 8.86 -0.97
N GLY A 44 -10.19 8.94 -1.66
CA GLY A 44 -10.19 8.84 -3.11
C GLY A 44 -11.55 9.05 -3.71
N SER A 45 -11.61 8.95 -5.04
CA SER A 45 -12.85 8.96 -5.78
C SER A 45 -12.86 7.85 -6.82
N MET A 46 -14.05 7.33 -7.06
CA MET A 46 -14.36 6.41 -8.14
C MET A 46 -15.40 7.07 -9.04
N GLN A 47 -15.17 7.03 -10.34
CA GLN A 47 -16.16 7.39 -11.34
C GLN A 47 -16.49 6.17 -12.18
N ILE A 48 -17.78 5.93 -12.44
CA ILE A 48 -18.25 4.98 -13.43
C ILE A 48 -18.86 5.73 -14.62
N SER A 49 -18.68 5.20 -15.83
CA SER A 49 -19.23 5.77 -17.06
C SER A 49 -19.66 4.68 -18.04
N GLY A 50 -20.73 4.91 -18.79
CA GLY A 50 -21.29 3.95 -19.73
C GLY A 50 -22.38 4.57 -20.60
N SER A 51 -23.19 3.73 -21.26
CA SER A 51 -24.39 4.19 -21.96
C SER A 51 -25.42 4.76 -20.99
N GLN A 52 -26.34 5.60 -21.48
CA GLN A 52 -27.41 6.17 -20.64
C GLN A 52 -28.26 5.08 -19.96
N THR A 53 -28.44 3.91 -20.54
CA THR A 53 -29.23 2.81 -19.92
C THR A 53 -28.39 1.84 -19.09
N SER A 54 -27.06 1.95 -19.12
CA SER A 54 -26.16 1.06 -18.36
C SER A 54 -26.02 1.43 -16.89
N ILE A 55 -26.22 2.70 -16.56
CA ILE A 55 -26.04 3.23 -15.22
C ILE A 55 -27.30 4.00 -14.82
N SER A 56 -27.84 3.70 -13.65
CA SER A 56 -28.96 4.44 -13.10
C SER A 56 -28.71 4.77 -11.62
N ASP A 57 -29.66 5.47 -11.04
CA ASP A 57 -29.60 5.91 -9.66
C ASP A 57 -30.88 5.51 -8.93
N ILE A 58 -30.75 4.81 -7.81
CA ILE A 58 -31.89 4.42 -6.96
C ILE A 58 -31.92 5.15 -5.62
N THR A 59 -31.15 6.23 -5.50
CA THR A 59 -31.14 7.10 -4.31
C THR A 59 -32.37 8.02 -4.29
N PRO A 60 -32.66 8.67 -3.14
CA PRO A 60 -33.65 9.73 -3.07
C PRO A 60 -33.44 10.88 -4.06
N ALA A 61 -32.22 11.11 -4.54
CA ALA A 61 -31.94 12.13 -5.55
C ALA A 61 -32.62 11.83 -6.90
N ALA A 62 -32.86 10.55 -7.20
CA ALA A 62 -33.60 10.09 -8.37
C ALA A 62 -35.10 9.88 -8.10
N GLY A 63 -35.58 10.33 -6.93
CA GLY A 63 -36.99 10.23 -6.53
C GLY A 63 -37.38 8.88 -5.96
N TRP A 64 -36.42 8.03 -5.57
CA TRP A 64 -36.69 6.71 -5.02
C TRP A 64 -36.74 6.69 -3.49
N GLN A 65 -37.68 5.95 -2.94
CA GLN A 65 -37.66 5.50 -1.54
C GLN A 65 -37.39 4.00 -1.51
N ILE A 66 -36.26 3.61 -0.92
CA ILE A 66 -35.89 2.21 -0.70
C ILE A 66 -36.48 1.73 0.64
N LEU A 67 -36.93 0.48 0.64
CA LEU A 67 -37.47 -0.26 1.77
C LEU A 67 -36.68 -1.56 1.95
N ASN A 68 -36.48 -1.97 3.20
CA ASN A 68 -35.82 -3.22 3.58
C ASN A 68 -34.38 -3.38 3.05
N CYS A 69 -33.62 -2.29 2.95
CA CYS A 69 -32.19 -2.38 2.67
C CYS A 69 -31.37 -2.42 3.95
N THR A 70 -30.32 -3.24 3.95
CA THR A 70 -29.32 -3.30 5.03
C THR A 70 -27.98 -2.76 4.52
N ASP A 71 -27.15 -2.25 5.42
CA ASP A 71 -25.78 -1.84 5.12
C ASP A 71 -24.80 -3.04 5.05
N SER A 72 -25.15 -4.19 5.62
CA SER A 72 -24.23 -5.32 5.81
C SER A 72 -23.80 -6.10 4.56
N THR A 73 -24.49 -5.96 3.42
CA THR A 73 -24.25 -6.76 2.20
C THR A 73 -24.67 -6.04 0.93
N ASN A 74 -23.95 -6.24 -0.17
CA ASN A 74 -24.37 -5.77 -1.50
C ASN A 74 -25.28 -6.76 -2.24
N SER A 75 -25.35 -8.02 -1.77
CA SER A 75 -26.26 -9.03 -2.30
C SER A 75 -27.51 -9.14 -1.44
N GLN A 76 -28.62 -8.57 -1.90
CA GLN A 76 -29.89 -8.56 -1.18
C GLN A 76 -31.10 -8.29 -2.08
N THR A 77 -32.29 -8.55 -1.56
CA THR A 77 -33.56 -8.19 -2.21
C THR A 77 -34.13 -6.96 -1.53
N ILE A 78 -34.26 -5.87 -2.28
CA ILE A 78 -34.82 -4.60 -1.79
C ILE A 78 -36.17 -4.32 -2.42
N ARG A 79 -36.99 -3.51 -1.74
CA ARG A 79 -38.22 -2.96 -2.29
C ARG A 79 -38.04 -1.48 -2.51
N LEU A 80 -38.62 -0.93 -3.56
CA LEU A 80 -38.53 0.48 -3.87
C LEU A 80 -39.80 1.04 -4.49
N VAL A 81 -40.10 2.28 -4.15
CA VAL A 81 -41.29 2.99 -4.60
C VAL A 81 -40.89 4.38 -5.08
N CYS A 82 -41.42 4.80 -6.23
CA CYS A 82 -41.11 6.11 -6.78
C CYS A 82 -41.94 7.16 -6.05
N THR A 83 -41.26 8.10 -5.39
CA THR A 83 -41.88 9.23 -4.69
C THR A 83 -42.01 10.47 -5.54
N ASP A 84 -41.14 10.64 -6.53
CA ASP A 84 -41.19 11.78 -7.44
C ASP A 84 -40.70 11.38 -8.84
N GLU A 85 -41.64 11.21 -9.76
CA GLU A 85 -41.33 10.84 -11.15
C GLU A 85 -40.53 11.92 -11.89
N SER A 86 -40.62 13.19 -11.46
CA SER A 86 -39.90 14.30 -12.10
C SER A 86 -38.38 14.24 -11.86
N LEU A 87 -37.95 13.47 -10.86
CA LEU A 87 -36.53 13.23 -10.55
C LEU A 87 -35.95 12.02 -11.31
N GLY A 88 -36.78 11.32 -12.10
CA GLY A 88 -36.31 10.32 -13.06
C GLY A 88 -36.31 8.87 -12.57
N CYS A 89 -37.17 8.49 -11.62
CA CYS A 89 -37.30 7.10 -11.16
C CYS A 89 -37.34 6.09 -12.32
N GLN A 90 -38.13 6.39 -13.35
CA GLN A 90 -38.36 5.48 -14.49
C GLN A 90 -37.11 5.17 -15.31
N HIS A 91 -36.01 5.90 -15.09
CA HIS A 91 -34.75 5.75 -15.80
C HIS A 91 -34.21 4.31 -15.73
N ILE A 92 -34.28 3.65 -14.57
CA ILE A 92 -33.81 2.27 -14.39
C ILE A 92 -34.55 1.26 -15.28
N PHE A 93 -35.78 1.56 -15.73
CA PHE A 93 -36.57 0.65 -16.56
C PHE A 93 -36.36 0.88 -18.06
N GLN A 94 -35.56 1.87 -18.45
CA GLN A 94 -35.21 2.09 -19.85
C GLN A 94 -34.37 0.91 -20.35
N ASN A 95 -34.89 0.18 -21.34
CA ASN A 95 -34.33 -1.08 -21.83
C ASN A 95 -34.29 -2.23 -20.80
N GLY A 96 -35.11 -2.14 -19.74
CA GLY A 96 -35.23 -3.14 -18.68
C GLY A 96 -34.21 -2.97 -17.56
N ALA A 97 -34.64 -3.18 -16.31
CA ALA A 97 -33.80 -2.92 -15.13
C ALA A 97 -32.71 -3.96 -14.89
N LYS A 98 -32.89 -5.19 -15.40
CA LYS A 98 -31.89 -6.25 -15.23
C LYS A 98 -30.55 -5.83 -15.86
N ASP A 99 -29.46 -6.12 -15.16
CA ASP A 99 -28.08 -5.81 -15.50
C ASP A 99 -27.69 -4.32 -15.52
N THR A 100 -28.61 -3.42 -15.16
CA THR A 100 -28.27 -2.01 -14.93
C THR A 100 -27.40 -1.89 -13.68
N ILE A 101 -26.33 -1.09 -13.74
CA ILE A 101 -25.53 -0.72 -12.57
C ILE A 101 -26.22 0.47 -11.88
N VAL A 102 -26.51 0.35 -10.59
CA VAL A 102 -27.24 1.37 -9.84
C VAL A 102 -26.41 1.92 -8.70
N ARG A 103 -26.48 3.24 -8.50
CA ARG A 103 -25.97 3.90 -7.29
C ARG A 103 -26.91 3.65 -6.11
N LEU A 104 -26.37 3.17 -4.99
CA LEU A 104 -27.09 2.95 -3.74
C LEU A 104 -27.07 4.20 -2.84
N PRO A 105 -28.12 4.42 -2.03
CA PRO A 105 -28.09 5.47 -1.01
C PRO A 105 -27.20 5.07 0.17
N GLN A 106 -26.77 6.07 0.95
CA GLN A 106 -26.02 5.83 2.18
C GLN A 106 -26.80 4.90 3.13
N GLY A 107 -26.13 3.89 3.69
CA GLY A 107 -26.73 2.90 4.59
C GLY A 107 -27.48 1.76 3.88
N CYS A 108 -27.33 1.64 2.56
CA CYS A 108 -27.88 0.55 1.77
C CYS A 108 -26.73 -0.12 1.01
N GLY A 109 -26.30 -1.30 1.47
CA GLY A 109 -25.09 -1.99 1.01
C GLY A 109 -23.79 -1.54 1.66
N ASN A 110 -22.74 -2.34 1.45
CA ASN A 110 -21.35 -2.02 1.84
C ASN A 110 -20.65 -1.14 0.80
N GLY A 111 -21.16 -1.13 -0.44
CA GLY A 111 -20.57 -0.43 -1.58
C GLY A 111 -21.52 0.58 -2.22
N PRO A 112 -20.98 1.50 -3.03
CA PRO A 112 -21.76 2.57 -3.66
C PRO A 112 -22.55 2.14 -4.90
N PHE A 113 -22.10 1.05 -5.54
CA PHE A 113 -22.64 0.58 -6.81
C PHE A 113 -22.91 -0.91 -6.74
N VAL A 114 -24.05 -1.31 -7.31
CA VAL A 114 -24.45 -2.72 -7.44
C VAL A 114 -25.10 -2.94 -8.80
N ARG A 115 -25.12 -4.19 -9.25
CA ARG A 115 -25.88 -4.63 -10.40
C ARG A 115 -27.28 -5.04 -9.98
N VAL A 116 -28.26 -4.75 -10.82
CA VAL A 116 -29.62 -5.30 -10.67
C VAL A 116 -29.65 -6.70 -11.30
N ALA A 117 -29.62 -7.74 -10.46
CA ALA A 117 -29.70 -9.13 -10.90
C ALA A 117 -31.09 -9.49 -11.44
N ASN A 118 -32.14 -8.93 -10.84
CA ASN A 118 -33.53 -9.17 -11.22
C ASN A 118 -34.46 -8.03 -10.81
N HIS A 119 -35.58 -7.88 -11.51
CA HIS A 119 -36.63 -6.91 -11.24
C HIS A 119 -38.02 -7.55 -11.39
N SER A 120 -38.92 -7.23 -10.46
CA SER A 120 -40.34 -7.56 -10.57
C SER A 120 -41.21 -6.50 -9.90
N ILE A 121 -42.52 -6.56 -10.16
CA ILE A 121 -43.50 -5.87 -9.31
C ILE A 121 -43.62 -6.68 -8.01
N SER A 122 -43.67 -6.00 -6.86
CA SER A 122 -43.75 -6.66 -5.57
C SER A 122 -45.16 -7.24 -5.34
N ASP A 123 -45.28 -8.47 -4.84
CA ASP A 123 -46.59 -8.99 -4.39
C ASP A 123 -47.08 -8.24 -3.14
N ASP A 124 -46.14 -7.76 -2.33
CA ASP A 124 -46.41 -6.87 -1.21
C ASP A 124 -46.42 -5.41 -1.68
N GLN A 125 -47.61 -4.83 -1.79
CA GLN A 125 -47.80 -3.41 -2.10
C GLN A 125 -47.99 -2.54 -0.84
N SER A 126 -47.76 -3.09 0.36
CA SER A 126 -47.85 -2.32 1.60
C SER A 126 -46.70 -1.32 1.72
N LEU A 127 -46.97 -0.16 2.30
CA LEU A 127 -46.01 0.91 2.50
C LEU A 127 -46.03 1.34 3.97
N PRO A 128 -44.87 1.70 4.56
CA PRO A 128 -44.84 2.36 5.86
C PRO A 128 -45.70 3.62 5.86
N VAL A 129 -46.42 3.88 6.96
CA VAL A 129 -47.43 4.96 7.08
C VAL A 129 -46.84 6.34 6.74
N ASP A 130 -45.59 6.58 7.15
CA ASP A 130 -44.85 7.79 6.89
C ASP A 130 -44.55 7.99 5.39
N VAL A 131 -44.32 6.91 4.65
CA VAL A 131 -44.13 6.93 3.19
C VAL A 131 -45.47 7.09 2.47
N THR A 132 -46.51 6.37 2.90
CA THR A 132 -47.86 6.46 2.32
C THR A 132 -48.41 7.87 2.37
N SER A 133 -48.23 8.57 3.49
CA SER A 133 -48.72 9.95 3.66
C SER A 133 -48.14 10.95 2.65
N LYS A 134 -46.92 10.70 2.16
CA LYS A 134 -46.24 11.53 1.16
C LYS A 134 -46.59 11.12 -0.28
N LEU A 135 -47.03 9.88 -0.48
CA LEU A 135 -47.26 9.27 -1.78
C LEU A 135 -48.71 9.31 -2.24
N MET A 136 -49.67 9.60 -1.35
CA MET A 136 -51.08 9.71 -1.76
C MET A 136 -51.24 10.85 -2.77
N ARG A 137 -51.41 10.46 -4.03
CA ARG A 137 -51.70 11.38 -5.12
C ARG A 137 -53.11 11.95 -4.95
N ARG A 138 -53.33 13.13 -5.53
CA ARG A 138 -54.67 13.77 -5.53
C ARG A 138 -55.73 12.92 -6.24
N ASP A 139 -55.31 12.01 -7.12
CA ASP A 139 -56.18 11.07 -7.83
C ASP A 139 -56.49 9.78 -7.03
N GLY A 140 -55.93 9.64 -5.82
CA GLY A 140 -56.12 8.47 -4.95
C GLY A 140 -55.30 7.24 -5.34
N THR A 141 -54.44 7.33 -6.37
CA THR A 141 -53.57 6.22 -6.77
C THR A 141 -52.29 6.18 -5.94
N THR A 142 -51.83 4.99 -5.61
CA THR A 142 -50.53 4.76 -4.97
C THR A 142 -49.53 4.27 -6.01
N PRO A 143 -48.28 4.77 -6.02
CA PRO A 143 -47.25 4.25 -6.90
C PRO A 143 -47.02 2.76 -6.66
N GLN A 144 -46.66 2.02 -7.72
CA GLN A 144 -46.34 0.61 -7.60
C GLN A 144 -45.05 0.41 -6.80
N VAL A 145 -45.06 -0.60 -5.92
CA VAL A 145 -43.85 -1.07 -5.24
C VAL A 145 -43.15 -2.09 -6.13
N HIS A 146 -41.88 -1.82 -6.44
CA HIS A 146 -41.01 -2.72 -7.19
C HIS A 146 -40.12 -3.51 -6.24
N THR A 147 -39.72 -4.70 -6.67
CA THR A 147 -38.72 -5.53 -6.00
C THR A 147 -37.50 -5.65 -6.90
N LEU A 148 -36.31 -5.34 -6.36
CA LEU A 148 -35.03 -5.58 -7.03
C LEU A 148 -34.22 -6.61 -6.26
N GLN A 149 -33.65 -7.57 -6.97
CA GLN A 149 -32.52 -8.35 -6.48
C GLN A 149 -31.26 -7.64 -6.94
N ILE A 150 -30.43 -7.20 -6.01
CA ILE A 150 -29.17 -6.52 -6.27
C ILE A 150 -27.99 -7.38 -5.82
N ASP A 151 -26.87 -7.29 -6.52
CA ASP A 151 -25.59 -7.90 -6.15
C ASP A 151 -24.40 -7.09 -6.66
N ASP A 152 -23.21 -7.39 -6.15
CA ASP A 152 -21.92 -6.88 -6.61
C ASP A 152 -21.18 -7.90 -7.50
N ASN A 153 -21.87 -8.94 -7.99
CA ASN A 153 -21.32 -9.92 -8.92
C ASN A 153 -21.45 -9.42 -10.38
N PHE A 154 -20.63 -8.42 -10.71
CA PHE A 154 -20.67 -7.77 -12.02
C PHE A 154 -20.35 -8.71 -13.20
N ALA A 155 -19.66 -9.82 -12.95
CA ALA A 155 -19.37 -10.86 -13.96
C ALA A 155 -20.62 -11.56 -14.50
N GLN A 156 -21.74 -11.54 -13.76
CA GLN A 156 -23.01 -12.14 -14.18
C GLN A 156 -23.84 -11.23 -15.10
N GLY A 157 -23.35 -10.03 -15.41
CA GLY A 157 -24.01 -9.13 -16.35
C GLY A 157 -24.05 -9.70 -17.77
N SER A 158 -25.21 -9.67 -18.42
CA SER A 158 -25.34 -10.14 -19.81
C SER A 158 -24.69 -9.22 -20.85
N GLY A 159 -24.27 -8.02 -20.46
CA GLY A 159 -23.78 -6.97 -21.37
C GLY A 159 -24.90 -6.27 -22.16
N GLN A 160 -26.18 -6.54 -21.87
CA GLN A 160 -27.33 -5.97 -22.59
C GLN A 160 -27.29 -4.43 -22.68
N HIS A 161 -26.78 -3.75 -21.65
CA HIS A 161 -26.72 -2.29 -21.61
C HIS A 161 -25.39 -1.70 -22.09
N GLY A 162 -24.50 -2.54 -22.62
CA GLY A 162 -23.14 -2.16 -22.99
C GLY A 162 -22.18 -2.12 -21.80
N ASN A 163 -20.93 -1.72 -22.08
CA ASN A 163 -19.87 -1.74 -21.07
C ASN A 163 -20.00 -0.55 -20.12
N VAL A 164 -19.69 -0.81 -18.84
CA VAL A 164 -19.52 0.22 -17.82
C VAL A 164 -18.05 0.29 -17.46
N SER A 165 -17.41 1.42 -17.76
CA SER A 165 -16.02 1.71 -17.42
C SER A 165 -15.92 2.34 -16.03
N PHE A 166 -14.78 2.16 -15.35
CA PHE A 166 -14.47 2.89 -14.14
C PHE A 166 -13.09 3.56 -14.21
N GLU A 167 -12.95 4.62 -13.42
CA GLU A 167 -11.71 5.31 -13.14
C GLU A 167 -11.65 5.61 -11.63
N ILE A 168 -10.57 5.21 -10.99
CA ILE A 168 -10.31 5.39 -9.56
C ILE A 168 -9.07 6.26 -9.40
N HIS A 169 -9.15 7.25 -8.53
CA HIS A 169 -8.04 8.05 -8.05
C HIS A 169 -8.04 8.01 -6.53
N ALA A 170 -7.02 7.42 -5.92
CA ALA A 170 -6.86 7.43 -4.48
C ALA A 170 -5.52 8.02 -4.08
N GLN A 171 -5.54 8.75 -2.96
CA GLN A 171 -4.34 9.30 -2.35
C GLN A 171 -4.42 9.12 -0.84
N GLY A 172 -3.36 8.54 -0.30
CA GLY A 172 -3.08 8.52 1.12
C GLY A 172 -1.86 9.39 1.43
N ASP A 173 -1.98 10.27 2.42
CA ASP A 173 -0.82 10.87 3.06
C ASP A 173 -0.50 10.01 4.30
N PHE A 174 0.70 9.42 4.35
CA PHE A 174 1.03 8.41 5.35
C PHE A 174 1.72 9.01 6.57
N ARG A 175 1.21 8.64 7.76
CA ARG A 175 1.81 8.91 9.08
C ARG A 175 1.61 7.69 9.95
N VAL A 176 2.70 7.06 10.39
CA VAL A 176 2.60 5.97 11.36
C VAL A 176 2.22 6.52 12.74
N SER A 177 1.41 5.73 13.43
CA SER A 177 0.67 6.02 14.66
C SER A 177 1.44 6.76 15.77
N GLY A 178 0.86 7.85 16.29
CA GLY A 178 1.32 8.49 17.54
C GLY A 178 0.86 9.94 17.78
N GLY A 179 0.48 10.69 16.74
CA GLY A 179 0.12 12.10 16.84
C GLY A 179 -1.39 12.39 16.94
N SER A 180 -1.77 13.33 17.82
CA SER A 180 -3.17 13.73 18.07
C SER A 180 -3.92 14.28 16.84
N LYS A 181 -5.18 13.84 16.68
CA LYS A 181 -6.29 14.39 15.89
C LYS A 181 -5.91 15.05 14.53
N GLN A 182 -6.05 14.29 13.45
CA GLN A 182 -6.19 14.86 12.09
C GLN A 182 -7.37 15.85 12.07
N ARG A 183 -7.11 17.09 11.66
CA ARG A 183 -8.19 18.05 11.35
C ARG A 183 -8.83 17.65 10.02
N LYS A 184 -10.16 17.51 10.02
CA LYS A 184 -10.98 17.34 8.81
C LYS A 184 -10.66 18.47 7.83
N ARG A 185 -10.16 18.15 6.63
CA ARG A 185 -9.87 19.14 5.57
C ARG A 185 -10.79 18.89 4.38
N GLN A 186 -11.33 19.96 3.82
CA GLN A 186 -12.26 19.91 2.68
C GLN A 186 -11.58 19.80 1.31
N ASN A 187 -10.23 19.78 1.22
CA ASN A 187 -9.50 19.86 -0.07
C ASN A 187 -8.15 19.09 -0.08
N GLY A 188 -8.16 17.81 0.28
CA GLY A 188 -7.27 16.75 -0.25
C GLY A 188 -5.74 16.91 -0.32
N SER A 189 -5.11 17.96 0.19
CA SER A 189 -3.65 18.13 0.10
C SER A 189 -3.11 18.72 1.41
N GLY A 190 -2.32 17.94 2.14
CA GLY A 190 -1.83 18.36 3.45
C GLY A 190 -0.67 17.53 3.94
N PHE A 191 0.51 17.77 3.38
CA PHE A 191 1.78 17.22 3.86
C PHE A 191 1.98 17.53 5.35
N GLY A 192 2.40 16.52 6.12
CA GLY A 192 3.12 16.78 7.36
C GLY A 192 3.80 15.54 7.88
N ILE A 193 4.98 15.77 8.44
CA ILE A 193 5.99 14.79 8.80
C ILE A 193 5.64 14.18 10.16
N LEU A 194 5.79 12.87 10.30
CA LEU A 194 5.65 12.18 11.59
C LEU A 194 6.72 11.08 11.69
N ASN A 195 7.35 10.99 12.86
CA ASN A 195 8.43 10.05 13.10
C ASN A 195 7.83 8.71 13.51
N VAL A 196 8.17 7.65 12.78
CA VAL A 196 7.91 6.27 13.21
C VAL A 196 8.93 5.95 14.29
N ASN A 197 8.51 5.31 15.38
CA ASN A 197 9.44 4.87 16.40
C ASN A 197 9.43 3.35 16.41
N ILE A 198 10.25 2.75 15.55
CA ILE A 198 10.50 1.31 15.60
C ILE A 198 11.31 1.08 16.88
N PRO A 199 10.85 0.24 17.81
CA PRO A 199 11.54 0.04 19.09
C PRO A 199 12.97 -0.45 18.84
N SER A 200 13.95 0.28 19.36
CA SER A 200 15.36 -0.08 19.24
C SER A 200 15.67 -1.30 20.11
N GLN A 201 15.46 -2.48 19.55
CA GLN A 201 15.93 -3.72 20.17
C GLN A 201 17.15 -4.22 19.39
N PRO A 202 18.31 -4.40 20.04
CA PRO A 202 19.44 -5.02 19.38
C PRO A 202 19.07 -6.45 19.00
N VAL A 203 19.21 -6.76 17.72
CA VAL A 203 19.09 -8.12 17.21
C VAL A 203 20.48 -8.70 17.07
N VAL A 204 20.66 -9.95 17.51
CA VAL A 204 21.94 -10.66 17.51
C VAL A 204 21.90 -11.69 16.37
N PRO A 205 22.27 -11.33 15.13
CA PRO A 205 22.27 -12.25 13.99
C PRO A 205 23.14 -13.50 14.21
N PHE A 206 24.24 -13.37 14.98
CA PHE A 206 25.08 -14.49 15.37
C PHE A 206 25.79 -14.23 16.70
N ASN A 207 25.93 -15.29 17.50
CA ASN A 207 26.67 -15.31 18.76
C ASN A 207 27.30 -16.69 18.93
N LEU A 208 28.48 -16.85 18.34
CA LEU A 208 29.25 -18.08 18.40
C LEU A 208 30.33 -17.93 19.46
N ASN A 209 30.49 -18.96 20.29
CA ASN A 209 31.61 -19.07 21.20
C ASN A 209 32.24 -20.45 21.07
N SER A 210 33.55 -20.52 21.27
CA SER A 210 34.31 -21.75 21.32
C SER A 210 35.42 -21.63 22.35
N THR A 211 35.70 -22.72 23.07
CA THR A 211 36.75 -22.75 24.08
C THR A 211 37.95 -23.50 23.53
N CYS A 212 39.09 -22.82 23.39
CA CYS A 212 40.31 -23.34 22.82
C CYS A 212 41.39 -23.52 23.90
N PRO A 213 42.25 -24.56 23.82
CA PRO A 213 43.43 -24.65 24.65
C PRO A 213 44.41 -23.50 24.35
N ALA A 214 44.89 -22.82 25.38
CA ALA A 214 45.90 -21.78 25.30
C ALA A 214 47.32 -22.35 25.49
N ALA A 215 48.35 -21.56 25.14
CA ALA A 215 49.74 -21.98 25.18
C ALA A 215 50.29 -22.25 26.61
N ASP A 216 49.57 -21.81 27.64
CA ASP A 216 49.92 -21.91 29.06
C ASP A 216 49.12 -23.00 29.79
N ASP A 217 48.58 -23.99 29.06
CA ASP A 217 47.67 -25.03 29.55
C ASP A 217 46.35 -24.49 30.15
N THR A 218 46.03 -23.21 29.94
CA THR A 218 44.70 -22.66 30.26
C THR A 218 43.73 -22.84 29.09
N THR A 219 42.47 -22.49 29.29
CA THR A 219 41.46 -22.44 28.23
C THR A 219 41.11 -20.99 27.92
N GLN A 220 41.16 -20.61 26.65
CA GLN A 220 40.71 -19.30 26.18
C GLN A 220 39.39 -19.45 25.42
N THR A 221 38.38 -18.68 25.80
CA THR A 221 37.14 -18.59 25.03
C THR A 221 37.32 -17.57 23.91
N GLN A 222 37.14 -18.02 22.69
CA GLN A 222 37.04 -17.19 21.49
C GLN A 222 35.58 -17.05 21.10
N PHE A 223 35.24 -15.96 20.43
CA PHE A 223 33.87 -15.70 20.03
C PHE A 223 33.78 -14.91 18.73
N MET A 224 32.64 -15.07 18.08
CA MET A 224 32.21 -14.27 16.93
C MET A 224 30.80 -13.78 17.25
N PHE A 225 30.68 -12.50 17.49
CA PHE A 225 29.48 -11.83 17.91
C PHE A 225 29.13 -10.74 16.91
N GLY A 226 27.85 -10.64 16.58
CA GLY A 226 27.31 -9.56 15.79
C GLY A 226 25.99 -9.13 16.40
N SER A 227 25.83 -7.83 16.61
CA SER A 227 24.58 -7.21 16.99
C SER A 227 24.29 -6.02 16.10
N VAL A 228 23.02 -5.85 15.76
CA VAL A 228 22.52 -4.72 14.98
C VAL A 228 21.28 -4.18 15.67
N SER A 229 21.25 -2.88 15.94
CA SER A 229 20.09 -2.18 16.49
C SER A 229 19.65 -1.07 15.55
N LEU A 230 18.34 -1.03 15.27
CA LEU A 230 17.71 0.10 14.61
C LEU A 230 17.41 1.17 15.65
N GLU A 231 18.22 2.21 15.71
CA GLU A 231 18.08 3.28 16.70
C GLU A 231 16.97 4.26 16.34
N ARG A 232 16.82 4.53 15.04
CA ARG A 232 15.82 5.46 14.51
C ARG A 232 15.39 5.03 13.12
N ALA A 233 14.09 5.10 12.84
CA ALA A 233 13.54 4.87 11.52
C ALA A 233 12.44 5.89 11.23
N GLU A 234 12.69 6.82 10.34
CA GLU A 234 11.67 7.77 9.88
C GLU A 234 11.27 7.42 8.47
N PHE A 235 9.98 7.42 8.20
CA PHE A 235 9.42 7.10 6.90
C PHE A 235 8.31 8.07 6.57
N ASN A 236 8.48 8.83 5.50
CA ASN A 236 7.50 9.75 4.97
C ASN A 236 7.16 9.32 3.55
N THR A 237 5.91 8.92 3.31
CA THR A 237 5.47 8.50 1.99
C THR A 237 4.11 9.07 1.66
N THR A 238 3.85 9.21 0.36
CA THR A 238 2.53 9.55 -0.18
C THR A 238 2.21 8.52 -1.24
N ILE A 239 1.20 7.69 -1.03
CA ILE A 239 0.77 6.68 -2.01
C ILE A 239 -0.34 7.32 -2.84
N MET A 240 -0.10 7.36 -4.14
CA MET A 240 -1.08 7.71 -5.17
C MET A 240 -1.40 6.44 -5.94
N LEU A 241 -2.69 6.20 -6.16
CA LEU A 241 -3.20 5.05 -6.89
C LEU A 241 -4.14 5.56 -7.98
N THR A 242 -3.92 5.08 -9.20
CA THR A 242 -4.83 5.27 -10.32
C THR A 242 -5.17 3.92 -10.90
N SER A 243 -6.46 3.60 -11.00
CA SER A 243 -6.93 2.36 -11.63
C SER A 243 -8.01 2.68 -12.65
N THR A 244 -7.94 2.06 -13.82
CA THR A 244 -9.00 2.17 -14.83
C THR A 244 -9.36 0.79 -15.35
N GLY A 245 -10.60 0.63 -15.80
CA GLY A 245 -11.08 -0.66 -16.28
C GLY A 245 -12.55 -0.64 -16.62
N THR A 246 -13.16 -1.81 -16.61
CA THR A 246 -14.60 -2.00 -16.77
C THR A 246 -15.17 -2.73 -15.56
N VAL A 247 -16.32 -2.27 -15.07
CA VAL A 247 -17.10 -2.93 -14.02
C VAL A 247 -17.93 -4.06 -14.63
N SER A 248 -18.54 -3.82 -15.79
CA SER A 248 -19.38 -4.79 -16.50
C SER A 248 -19.01 -4.81 -17.98
N PRO A 249 -18.46 -5.93 -18.51
CA PRO A 249 -17.88 -7.04 -17.74
C PRO A 249 -16.66 -6.58 -16.91
N PRO A 250 -16.34 -7.24 -15.78
CA PRO A 250 -15.25 -6.81 -14.90
C PRO A 250 -13.88 -7.04 -15.55
N ASN A 251 -13.05 -5.99 -15.60
CA ASN A 251 -11.67 -6.05 -16.08
C ASN A 251 -10.87 -4.84 -15.57
N ILE A 252 -9.62 -5.02 -15.18
CA ILE A 252 -8.67 -3.92 -14.93
C ILE A 252 -7.83 -3.70 -16.18
N ASN A 253 -7.98 -2.53 -16.79
CA ASN A 253 -7.21 -2.16 -17.99
C ASN A 253 -5.85 -1.57 -17.63
N SER A 254 -5.80 -0.74 -16.60
CA SER A 254 -4.57 -0.13 -16.11
C SER A 254 -4.60 0.00 -14.60
N LEU A 255 -3.49 -0.36 -13.97
CA LEU A 255 -3.25 -0.10 -12.57
C LEU A 255 -1.89 0.59 -12.48
N SER A 256 -1.87 1.77 -11.88
CA SER A 256 -0.63 2.43 -11.54
C SER A 256 -0.66 2.90 -10.10
N PHE A 257 0.48 2.80 -9.44
CA PHE A 257 0.68 3.44 -8.16
C PHE A 257 2.04 4.11 -8.13
N SER A 258 2.14 5.15 -7.32
CA SER A 258 3.39 5.84 -7.03
C SER A 258 3.46 6.12 -5.54
N ALA A 259 4.57 5.75 -4.90
CA ALA A 259 4.84 6.06 -3.52
C ALA A 259 6.20 6.76 -3.36
N PRO A 260 6.32 8.04 -3.75
CA PRO A 260 7.48 8.84 -3.38
C PRO A 260 7.69 8.79 -1.87
N SER A 261 8.86 8.33 -1.48
CA SER A 261 9.20 8.05 -0.09
C SER A 261 10.53 8.68 0.28
N ASP A 262 10.55 9.39 1.40
CA ASP A 262 11.77 9.77 2.10
C ASP A 262 11.89 8.91 3.35
N ALA A 263 13.07 8.36 3.59
CA ALA A 263 13.31 7.54 4.78
C ALA A 263 14.67 7.83 5.39
N ILE A 264 14.76 7.74 6.72
CA ILE A 264 16.02 7.83 7.45
C ILE A 264 16.09 6.61 8.37
N PHE A 265 17.09 5.78 8.20
CA PHE A 265 17.39 4.65 9.08
C PHE A 265 18.74 4.89 9.74
N MET A 266 18.77 4.92 11.06
CA MET A 266 20.00 4.93 11.86
C MET A 266 20.18 3.52 12.42
N LEU A 267 21.18 2.80 11.90
CA LEU A 267 21.54 1.47 12.33
C LEU A 267 22.86 1.56 13.09
N ALA A 268 22.87 1.14 14.35
CA ALA A 268 24.10 0.88 15.06
C ALA A 268 24.40 -0.62 14.99
N SER A 269 25.65 -0.98 14.79
CA SER A 269 26.08 -2.36 14.85
C SER A 269 27.39 -2.49 15.61
N ASN A 270 27.47 -3.56 16.37
CA ASN A 270 28.65 -3.94 17.12
C ASN A 270 28.99 -5.36 16.72
N PHE A 271 30.15 -5.51 16.10
CA PHE A 271 30.71 -6.81 15.76
C PHE A 271 31.98 -7.03 16.55
N GLU A 272 32.19 -8.28 16.91
CA GLU A 272 33.41 -8.72 17.56
C GLU A 272 33.79 -10.08 17.00
N ALA A 273 35.00 -10.21 16.48
CA ALA A 273 35.56 -11.50 16.09
C ALA A 273 36.91 -11.69 16.76
N SER A 274 37.00 -12.79 17.50
CA SER A 274 38.22 -13.43 17.99
C SER A 274 38.28 -14.91 17.60
N LEU A 275 37.17 -15.47 17.10
CA LEU A 275 37.05 -16.84 16.60
C LEU A 275 37.30 -16.90 15.09
N GLN A 276 38.17 -17.80 14.64
CA GLN A 276 38.31 -18.10 13.22
C GLN A 276 37.07 -18.84 12.70
N GLY A 277 36.50 -18.38 11.60
CA GLY A 277 35.35 -19.02 10.97
C GLY A 277 34.53 -18.06 10.15
N SER A 278 33.31 -18.49 9.83
CA SER A 278 32.30 -17.67 9.19
C SER A 278 30.97 -17.81 9.91
N ALA A 279 30.23 -16.71 10.01
CA ALA A 279 28.87 -16.68 10.51
C ALA A 279 28.01 -15.80 9.62
N ASP A 280 26.75 -16.16 9.46
CA ASP A 280 25.74 -15.40 8.75
C ASP A 280 24.42 -15.43 9.51
N GLY A 281 23.63 -14.38 9.36
CA GLY A 281 22.33 -14.27 10.00
C GLY A 281 21.46 -13.21 9.33
N SER A 282 20.14 -13.43 9.40
CA SER A 282 19.12 -12.47 8.96
C SER A 282 18.26 -12.03 10.13
N PHE A 283 17.75 -10.81 10.08
CA PHE A 283 16.92 -10.25 11.15
C PHE A 283 15.82 -9.35 10.59
N ALA A 284 14.69 -9.24 11.29
CA ALA A 284 13.67 -8.26 10.97
C ALA A 284 14.06 -6.89 11.53
N LEU A 285 14.08 -5.87 10.68
CA LEU A 285 14.27 -4.48 11.11
C LEU A 285 12.95 -3.82 11.46
N GLY A 286 11.83 -4.27 10.87
CA GLY A 286 10.49 -3.82 11.19
C GLY A 286 9.51 -4.05 10.04
N ASN A 287 8.22 -3.95 10.35
CA ASN A 287 7.13 -3.97 9.39
C ASN A 287 6.08 -2.92 9.77
N GLU A 288 5.38 -2.40 8.78
CA GLU A 288 4.31 -1.43 8.98
C GLU A 288 3.22 -1.65 7.92
N GLU A 289 1.96 -1.65 8.35
CA GLU A 289 0.80 -1.65 7.44
C GLU A 289 0.36 -0.22 7.17
N PHE A 290 0.08 0.07 5.90
CA PHE A 290 -0.39 1.38 5.49
C PHE A 290 -1.91 1.42 5.34
N PRO A 291 -2.56 2.58 5.54
CA PRO A 291 -3.94 2.82 5.18
C PRO A 291 -4.35 2.18 3.85
N THR A 292 -5.46 1.44 3.89
CA THR A 292 -5.98 0.73 2.74
C THR A 292 -6.90 1.61 1.91
N PHE A 293 -7.06 1.34 0.62
CA PHE A 293 -8.13 1.92 -0.17
C PHE A 293 -9.10 0.82 -0.53
N SER A 294 -10.38 1.02 -0.27
CA SER A 294 -11.39 0.01 -0.50
C SER A 294 -12.63 0.65 -1.10
N VAL A 295 -13.08 0.08 -2.23
CA VAL A 295 -14.42 0.27 -2.77
C VAL A 295 -15.04 -1.12 -2.85
N ALA A 296 -15.91 -1.42 -1.89
CA ALA A 296 -16.50 -2.74 -1.73
C ALA A 296 -17.08 -3.30 -3.04
N GLY A 297 -16.66 -4.53 -3.38
CA GLY A 297 -17.07 -5.23 -4.60
C GLY A 297 -16.32 -4.80 -5.88
N VAL A 298 -15.45 -3.79 -5.82
CA VAL A 298 -14.73 -3.25 -6.98
C VAL A 298 -13.23 -3.41 -6.83
N LEU A 299 -12.61 -2.77 -5.84
CA LEU A 299 -11.15 -2.69 -5.70
C LEU A 299 -10.76 -2.50 -4.23
N ASP A 300 -9.84 -3.35 -3.76
CA ASP A 300 -9.20 -3.27 -2.46
C ASP A 300 -7.68 -3.18 -2.67
N VAL A 301 -7.04 -2.23 -1.99
CA VAL A 301 -5.59 -1.98 -2.05
C VAL A 301 -5.04 -1.90 -0.64
N ALA A 302 -4.11 -2.81 -0.32
CA ALA A 302 -3.45 -2.91 0.99
C ALA A 302 -1.93 -2.78 0.83
N PRO A 303 -1.38 -1.57 1.03
CA PRO A 303 0.06 -1.36 1.01
C PRO A 303 0.70 -1.77 2.35
N ALA A 304 1.90 -2.33 2.30
CA ALA A 304 2.68 -2.73 3.47
C ALA A 304 4.18 -2.50 3.24
N PHE A 305 4.88 -2.06 4.27
CA PHE A 305 6.32 -1.92 4.29
C PHE A 305 6.96 -2.97 5.18
N SER A 306 8.09 -3.51 4.75
CA SER A 306 8.94 -4.35 5.59
C SER A 306 10.41 -4.06 5.34
N ALA A 307 11.21 -4.16 6.39
CA ALA A 307 12.65 -4.04 6.34
C ALA A 307 13.27 -5.29 6.99
N THR A 308 14.23 -5.89 6.31
CA THR A 308 15.00 -7.04 6.80
C THR A 308 16.49 -6.75 6.68
N GLY A 309 17.26 -7.12 7.70
CA GLY A 309 18.70 -7.00 7.72
C GLY A 309 19.36 -8.35 7.51
N THR A 310 20.59 -8.29 6.99
CA THR A 310 21.50 -9.43 6.89
C THR A 310 22.83 -9.01 7.47
N ALA A 311 23.50 -9.90 8.18
CA ALA A 311 24.85 -9.70 8.66
C ALA A 311 25.65 -10.99 8.44
N SER A 312 26.90 -10.85 8.02
CA SER A 312 27.84 -11.95 7.98
C SER A 312 29.23 -11.50 8.41
N ALA A 313 29.98 -12.42 8.99
CA ALA A 313 31.36 -12.23 9.41
C ALA A 313 32.21 -13.38 8.89
N SER A 314 33.42 -13.09 8.45
CA SER A 314 34.44 -14.07 8.08
C SER A 314 35.77 -13.62 8.68
N ALA A 315 36.39 -14.48 9.48
CA ALA A 315 37.67 -14.21 10.13
C ALA A 315 38.66 -15.33 9.84
N LEU A 316 39.84 -14.96 9.35
CA LEU A 316 40.95 -15.85 9.06
C LEU A 316 42.19 -15.41 9.84
N LEU A 317 42.86 -16.37 10.46
CA LEU A 317 44.16 -16.20 11.13
C LEU A 317 44.14 -15.16 12.28
N LEU A 318 43.29 -15.44 13.30
CA LEU A 318 43.20 -14.82 14.62
C LEU A 318 43.47 -13.30 14.69
N THR A 319 42.41 -12.51 14.68
CA THR A 319 42.42 -11.11 15.11
C THR A 319 41.52 -10.92 16.32
N ASN A 320 41.91 -10.11 17.29
CA ASN A 320 40.95 -9.44 18.17
C ASN A 320 40.48 -8.19 17.43
N PHE A 321 39.32 -8.27 16.78
CA PHE A 321 38.77 -7.20 15.97
C PHE A 321 37.40 -6.81 16.53
N ILE A 322 37.30 -5.57 17.00
CA ILE A 322 36.10 -5.03 17.65
C ILE A 322 35.71 -3.72 16.93
N PRO A 323 35.11 -3.81 15.73
CA PRO A 323 34.59 -2.64 15.03
C PRO A 323 33.29 -2.19 15.69
N GLU A 324 33.24 -0.93 16.08
CA GLU A 324 31.98 -0.27 16.39
C GLU A 324 31.61 0.62 15.19
N THR A 325 30.46 0.32 14.57
CA THR A 325 30.04 1.00 13.35
C THR A 325 28.62 1.54 13.51
N VAL A 326 28.47 2.82 13.19
CA VAL A 326 27.16 3.47 13.10
C VAL A 326 26.93 3.83 11.65
N PHE A 327 25.78 3.40 11.12
CA PHE A 327 25.35 3.60 9.75
C PHE A 327 24.14 4.53 9.71
N ASP A 328 24.32 5.70 9.10
CA ASP A 328 23.23 6.62 8.80
C ASP A 328 22.80 6.49 7.34
N ILE A 329 21.64 5.86 7.12
CA ILE A 329 21.08 5.64 5.79
C ILE A 329 19.95 6.63 5.56
N SER A 330 20.17 7.59 4.68
CA SER A 330 19.14 8.52 4.22
C SER A 330 18.72 8.14 2.80
N LEU A 331 17.44 7.86 2.62
CA LEU A 331 16.80 7.63 1.33
C LEU A 331 16.01 8.89 0.99
N ILE A 332 16.37 9.53 -0.12
CA ILE A 332 15.71 10.76 -0.57
C ILE A 332 14.99 10.47 -1.88
N ASN A 333 13.70 10.76 -1.91
CA ASN A 333 12.84 10.61 -3.08
C ASN A 333 12.95 9.20 -3.68
N LEU A 334 12.86 8.17 -2.84
CA LEU A 334 12.71 6.79 -3.27
C LEU A 334 11.36 6.65 -3.96
N GLN A 335 11.36 6.45 -5.27
CA GLN A 335 10.14 6.30 -6.04
C GLN A 335 9.82 4.83 -6.24
N PHE A 336 8.82 4.37 -5.50
CA PHE A 336 8.14 3.12 -5.83
C PHE A 336 7.09 3.42 -6.90
N THR A 337 7.29 2.92 -8.13
CA THR A 337 6.35 3.11 -9.24
C THR A 337 5.94 1.77 -9.83
N TYR A 338 4.65 1.63 -10.14
CA TYR A 338 4.12 0.55 -10.96
C TYR A 338 3.24 1.12 -12.08
N PRO A 339 3.30 0.59 -13.31
CA PRO A 339 4.32 -0.35 -13.77
C PRO A 339 5.70 0.33 -13.78
N SER A 340 6.75 -0.42 -13.44
CA SER A 340 8.08 0.13 -13.11
C SER A 340 8.87 0.66 -14.31
N ASN A 341 8.26 0.71 -15.49
CA ASN A 341 8.89 1.10 -16.74
C ASN A 341 8.63 2.57 -17.12
N GLU A 342 7.64 3.25 -16.55
CA GLU A 342 7.36 4.66 -16.89
C GLU A 342 6.81 5.48 -15.70
N PRO A 343 7.64 6.33 -15.07
CA PRO A 343 9.11 6.35 -15.12
C PRO A 343 9.73 5.16 -14.35
N PRO A 344 11.01 4.81 -14.63
CA PRO A 344 11.73 3.84 -13.83
C PRO A 344 11.72 4.21 -12.35
N ALA A 345 11.74 3.22 -11.46
CA ALA A 345 11.99 3.47 -10.05
C ALA A 345 13.35 4.16 -9.89
N VAL A 346 13.35 5.42 -9.46
CA VAL A 346 14.56 6.18 -9.17
C VAL A 346 14.67 6.35 -7.67
N ALA A 347 15.85 6.12 -7.12
CA ALA A 347 16.18 6.43 -5.74
C ALA A 347 17.48 7.23 -5.74
N ASN A 348 17.51 8.36 -5.05
CA ASN A 348 18.75 9.05 -4.76
C ASN A 348 19.19 8.67 -3.34
N ILE A 349 20.20 7.81 -3.27
CA ILE A 349 20.82 7.44 -2.00
C ILE A 349 22.12 8.23 -1.89
N PRO A 350 22.14 9.36 -1.13
CA PRO A 350 23.40 9.94 -0.74
C PRO A 350 24.26 8.86 -0.07
N VAL A 351 25.57 8.87 -0.35
CA VAL A 351 26.52 7.98 0.32
C VAL A 351 26.28 8.09 1.83
N PRO A 352 25.97 6.98 2.53
CA PRO A 352 25.75 6.99 3.97
C PRO A 352 26.88 7.73 4.67
N GLY A 353 26.53 8.58 5.64
CA GLY A 353 27.53 9.06 6.59
C GLY A 353 28.02 7.84 7.36
N LEU A 354 29.27 7.44 7.16
CA LEU A 354 29.88 6.35 7.91
C LEU A 354 30.80 6.97 8.97
N SER A 355 30.45 6.80 10.24
CA SER A 355 31.39 6.96 11.35
C SER A 355 31.73 5.58 11.88
N PHE A 356 33.01 5.21 11.84
CA PHE A 356 33.51 3.98 12.42
C PHE A 356 34.61 4.31 13.43
N ASP A 357 34.56 3.63 14.57
CA ASP A 357 35.69 3.56 15.49
C ASP A 357 36.27 2.15 15.40
N LEU A 358 37.58 2.06 15.21
CA LEU A 358 38.25 0.79 14.95
C LEU A 358 39.29 0.53 16.03
N SER A 359 39.02 -0.48 16.85
CA SER A 359 40.02 -1.08 17.71
C SER A 359 40.40 -2.45 17.15
N ALA A 360 41.63 -2.58 16.66
CA ALA A 360 42.15 -3.81 16.09
C ALA A 360 43.58 -4.07 16.56
N LEU A 361 43.87 -5.32 16.93
CA LEU A 361 45.22 -5.83 17.14
C LEU A 361 45.43 -7.04 16.20
N PRO A 362 45.64 -6.80 14.89
CA PRO A 362 45.78 -7.89 13.92
C PRO A 362 47.09 -8.65 14.11
N VAL A 363 47.07 -9.95 13.80
CA VAL A 363 48.27 -10.80 13.68
C VAL A 363 48.73 -10.80 12.22
N GLU A 364 50.01 -11.02 11.92
CA GLU A 364 50.50 -11.06 10.54
C GLU A 364 49.68 -12.02 9.65
N ASN A 365 49.34 -11.57 8.43
CA ASN A 365 48.52 -12.29 7.44
C ASN A 365 47.07 -12.55 7.86
N SER A 366 46.57 -11.87 8.89
CA SER A 366 45.16 -11.94 9.28
C SER A 366 44.25 -11.17 8.33
N ASN A 367 43.05 -11.70 8.13
CA ASN A 367 42.00 -11.04 7.36
C ASN A 367 40.67 -11.21 8.09
N THR A 368 39.94 -10.13 8.28
CA THR A 368 38.56 -10.18 8.75
C THR A 368 37.65 -9.32 7.89
N GLU A 369 36.50 -9.87 7.51
CA GLU A 369 35.47 -9.21 6.74
C GLU A 369 34.13 -9.26 7.49
N PHE A 370 33.48 -8.11 7.63
CA PHE A 370 32.09 -8.00 8.07
C PHE A 370 31.26 -7.41 6.96
N THR A 371 30.14 -8.05 6.70
CA THR A 371 29.13 -7.54 5.78
C THR A 371 27.87 -7.27 6.57
N VAL A 372 27.31 -6.07 6.37
CA VAL A 372 25.96 -5.73 6.82
C VAL A 372 25.17 -5.27 5.62
N GLY A 373 24.01 -5.85 5.41
CA GLY A 373 23.07 -5.39 4.39
C GLY A 373 21.68 -5.23 4.95
N ALA A 374 20.84 -4.50 4.24
CA ALA A 374 19.41 -4.59 4.45
C ALA A 374 18.65 -4.56 3.14
N VAL A 375 17.46 -5.15 3.20
CA VAL A 375 16.49 -5.24 2.13
C VAL A 375 15.21 -4.59 2.62
N LEU A 376 14.81 -3.51 1.95
CA LEU A 376 13.59 -2.77 2.17
C LEU A 376 12.58 -3.18 1.09
N THR A 377 11.39 -3.56 1.50
CA THR A 377 10.33 -4.02 0.60
C THR A 377 9.07 -3.20 0.83
N LEU A 378 8.60 -2.53 -0.22
CA LEU A 378 7.23 -2.02 -0.27
C LEU A 378 6.39 -3.01 -1.07
N GLY A 379 5.46 -3.67 -0.40
CA GLY A 379 4.44 -4.50 -1.02
C GLY A 379 3.13 -3.72 -1.17
N VAL A 380 2.43 -3.93 -2.28
CA VAL A 380 1.06 -3.46 -2.49
C VAL A 380 0.25 -4.66 -2.96
N GLU A 381 -0.67 -5.09 -2.11
CA GLU A 381 -1.66 -6.11 -2.46
C GLU A 381 -2.86 -5.41 -3.09
N VAL A 382 -3.29 -5.89 -4.26
CA VAL A 382 -4.48 -5.40 -4.96
C VAL A 382 -5.42 -6.56 -5.26
N GLU A 383 -6.65 -6.43 -4.79
CA GLU A 383 -7.76 -7.35 -5.05
C GLU A 383 -8.89 -6.60 -5.77
N ALA A 384 -9.54 -7.24 -6.73
CA ALA A 384 -10.67 -6.64 -7.44
C ALA A 384 -11.80 -7.63 -7.73
N PHE A 385 -13.02 -7.10 -7.81
CA PHE A 385 -14.23 -7.81 -8.27
C PHE A 385 -14.55 -9.15 -7.58
N LEU A 386 -14.44 -9.23 -6.24
CA LEU A 386 -14.88 -10.37 -5.41
C LEU A 386 -14.25 -11.74 -5.77
N ALA A 387 -12.98 -11.72 -6.15
CA ALA A 387 -12.02 -12.84 -6.20
C ALA A 387 -11.82 -13.60 -7.53
N SER A 388 -10.59 -13.49 -8.04
CA SER A 388 -9.62 -14.58 -8.29
C SER A 388 -8.20 -14.02 -8.52
N ASP A 389 -8.11 -12.74 -8.87
CA ASP A 389 -6.86 -12.12 -9.34
C ASP A 389 -6.31 -11.19 -8.26
N VAL A 390 -5.65 -11.77 -7.26
CA VAL A 390 -4.84 -11.01 -6.30
C VAL A 390 -3.50 -10.70 -6.96
N VAL A 391 -3.22 -9.41 -7.15
CA VAL A 391 -1.94 -8.95 -7.70
C VAL A 391 -1.08 -8.45 -6.54
N ASN A 392 0.03 -9.14 -6.30
CA ASN A 392 1.04 -8.71 -5.34
C ASN A 392 2.15 -7.95 -6.06
N LEU A 393 2.27 -6.66 -5.76
CA LEU A 393 3.26 -5.78 -6.35
C LEU A 393 4.32 -5.46 -5.32
N ASN A 394 5.53 -5.97 -5.51
CA ASN A 394 6.63 -5.72 -4.59
C ASN A 394 7.71 -4.91 -5.28
N THR A 395 8.16 -3.85 -4.62
CA THR A 395 9.41 -3.19 -4.97
C THR A 395 10.42 -3.40 -3.87
N VAL A 396 11.61 -3.84 -4.27
CA VAL A 396 12.69 -4.21 -3.36
C VAL A 396 13.86 -3.27 -3.57
N TYR A 397 14.37 -2.75 -2.48
CA TYR A 397 15.60 -1.98 -2.43
C TYR A 397 16.60 -2.70 -1.52
N SER A 398 17.81 -2.95 -1.99
CA SER A 398 18.86 -3.62 -1.23
C SER A 398 20.09 -2.73 -1.11
N PHE A 399 20.66 -2.64 0.10
CA PHE A 399 22.00 -2.09 0.30
C PHE A 399 22.89 -3.09 1.00
N GLN A 400 24.20 -2.97 0.78
CA GLN A 400 25.22 -3.80 1.41
C GLN A 400 26.45 -2.93 1.71
N SER A 401 27.02 -3.08 2.89
CA SER A 401 28.28 -2.50 3.33
C SER A 401 29.24 -3.62 3.70
N VAL A 402 30.49 -3.50 3.29
CA VAL A 402 31.56 -4.47 3.56
C VAL A 402 32.70 -3.73 4.26
N ILE A 403 33.12 -4.23 5.41
CA ILE A 403 34.25 -3.75 6.19
C ILE A 403 35.29 -4.85 6.21
N SER A 404 36.43 -4.61 5.58
CA SER A 404 37.53 -5.55 5.51
C SER A 404 38.76 -4.99 6.23
N LEU A 405 39.36 -5.79 7.10
CA LEU A 405 40.69 -5.59 7.63
C LEU A 405 41.61 -6.63 7.01
N ASP A 406 42.68 -6.18 6.36
CA ASP A 406 43.75 -7.03 5.83
C ASP A 406 45.06 -6.57 6.46
N SER A 407 45.74 -7.47 7.17
CA SER A 407 47.08 -7.22 7.69
C SER A 407 48.11 -7.90 6.81
N THR A 408 48.79 -7.11 5.98
CA THR A 408 49.92 -7.58 5.19
C THR A 408 51.19 -7.60 6.05
N PRO A 409 52.12 -8.55 5.82
CA PRO A 409 53.40 -8.57 6.51
C PRO A 409 54.21 -7.31 6.17
N THR A 410 54.94 -6.78 7.15
CA THR A 410 55.72 -5.54 7.01
C THR A 410 56.99 -5.67 6.17
N ASP A 411 57.46 -6.89 5.87
CA ASP A 411 58.66 -7.14 5.06
C ASP A 411 58.50 -8.42 4.20
N ASP A 412 58.81 -8.33 2.91
CA ASP A 412 58.80 -9.44 1.93
C ASP A 412 59.78 -10.60 2.27
N ASN A 413 60.59 -10.47 3.33
CA ASN A 413 61.66 -11.41 3.68
C ASN A 413 61.33 -12.33 4.87
N ASN A 414 60.13 -12.26 5.45
CA ASN A 414 59.78 -12.96 6.70
C ASN A 414 58.91 -14.23 6.53
N GLU A 415 58.94 -14.88 5.36
CA GLU A 415 58.17 -16.11 5.03
C GLU A 415 58.40 -17.34 5.93
N ASN A 416 59.21 -17.28 6.99
CA ASN A 416 59.55 -18.43 7.82
C ASN A 416 58.97 -18.43 9.25
N ALA A 417 57.97 -17.59 9.56
CA ALA A 417 57.22 -17.74 10.80
C ALA A 417 56.31 -18.98 10.74
N VAL A 418 56.76 -20.09 11.31
CA VAL A 418 55.97 -21.34 11.43
C VAL A 418 54.74 -21.09 12.29
N LEU A 419 53.60 -20.86 11.63
CA LEU A 419 52.30 -20.67 12.25
C LEU A 419 51.80 -22.02 12.79
N ARG A 420 51.85 -22.22 14.11
CA ARG A 420 51.21 -23.38 14.75
C ARG A 420 49.69 -23.18 14.69
N ARG A 421 49.01 -23.89 13.78
CA ARG A 421 47.54 -24.01 13.79
C ARG A 421 47.12 -24.77 15.05
N PHE A 422 46.45 -24.08 15.96
CA PHE A 422 45.62 -24.73 16.98
C PHE A 422 44.23 -24.93 16.37
N GLN A 423 43.84 -26.18 16.11
CA GLN A 423 42.46 -26.50 15.75
C GLN A 423 41.65 -26.60 17.04
N CYS A 424 40.72 -25.67 17.24
CA CYS A 424 39.68 -25.80 18.25
C CYS A 424 38.64 -26.81 17.71
N THR A 425 38.23 -27.76 18.55
CA THR A 425 37.21 -28.78 18.24
C THR A 425 35.85 -28.38 18.76
#